data_AF-A0ABD3WDH9-F1
#
_entry.id   AF-A0ABD3WDH9-F1
#
_cell.length_a   1.000
_cell.length_b   1.000
_cell.length_c   1.000
_cell.angle_alpha   90.00
_cell.angle_beta   90.00
_cell.angle_gamma   90.00
#
_symmetry.space_group_name_H-M   'P 1'
#
loop_
_entity.id
_entity.type
_entity.pdbx_description
1 polymer ?
#
loop_
_entity_poly.entity_id
_entity_poly.type
_entity_poly.pdbx_seq_one_letter_code
_entity_poly.pdbx_strand_id
1 'polypeptide(L)'
;HPMTLVAEAVTNNNNNSVGTGTVNFEAASGNTQRFIKLTEEDLKAIEINQYSDATKRNTKWGIGVFNAWCIEIIGKKLDLNTIRPDELSGHLRRFYAEAQPKNVSSRVTKMPADQAQEYHKNSLKNVRAAINRYLKDNGKDIDIVKDKEFKNANSMLNAKLKFNLKS
;
A
#
# COMPACT_ATOMS: atom_id res chain seq x y z
N HIS A 1 12.31 52.76 -4.63
CA HIS A 1 12.65 51.97 -3.44
C HIS A 1 11.82 50.69 -3.42
N PRO A 2 12.44 49.51 -3.56
CA PRO A 2 11.74 48.22 -3.50
C PRO A 2 11.60 47.72 -2.05
N MET A 3 10.45 47.14 -1.72
CA MET A 3 10.16 46.45 -0.46
C MET A 3 10.66 45.00 -0.53
N THR A 4 11.58 44.66 0.37
CA THR A 4 12.11 43.32 0.62
C THR A 4 11.05 42.46 1.31
N LEU A 5 10.68 41.33 0.70
CA LEU A 5 9.93 40.25 1.35
C LEU A 5 10.91 39.15 1.76
N VAL A 6 11.12 39.05 3.07
CA VAL A 6 11.92 38.02 3.74
C VAL A 6 11.04 36.77 3.82
N ALA A 7 11.46 35.66 3.20
CA ALA A 7 10.81 34.36 3.38
C ALA A 7 11.53 33.61 4.50
N GLU A 8 10.86 33.53 5.66
CA GLU A 8 11.32 32.77 6.82
C GLU A 8 11.31 31.26 6.54
N ALA A 9 12.37 30.61 7.02
CA ALA A 9 12.57 29.18 6.95
C ALA A 9 11.57 28.44 7.84
N VAL A 10 10.78 27.54 7.26
CA VAL A 10 10.00 26.54 8.01
C VAL A 10 10.86 25.29 8.17
N THR A 11 11.58 25.20 9.28
CA THR A 11 12.17 23.95 9.77
C THR A 11 11.05 23.05 10.28
N ASN A 12 10.69 22.04 9.49
CA ASN A 12 9.69 21.06 9.88
C ASN A 12 10.34 20.01 10.79
N ASN A 13 10.18 20.22 12.09
CA ASN A 13 10.65 19.38 13.18
C ASN A 13 9.67 18.20 13.35
N ASN A 14 10.00 17.02 12.83
CA ASN A 14 9.23 15.79 13.05
C ASN A 14 10.08 14.77 13.79
N ASN A 15 10.20 15.00 15.11
CA ASN A 15 10.50 13.95 16.07
C ASN A 15 9.31 12.99 16.11
N ASN A 16 9.44 11.82 15.48
CA ASN A 16 8.60 10.69 15.84
C ASN A 16 9.52 9.49 16.08
N SER A 17 9.71 9.23 17.38
CA SER A 17 10.45 8.08 17.90
C SER A 17 9.81 6.80 17.37
N VAL A 18 10.49 6.16 16.41
CA VAL A 18 10.11 4.82 15.96
C VAL A 18 10.59 3.88 17.05
N GLY A 19 9.64 3.40 17.87
CA GLY A 19 9.91 2.33 18.82
C GLY A 19 10.37 1.09 18.05
N THR A 20 11.68 0.90 17.97
CA THR A 20 12.28 -0.36 17.56
C THR A 20 11.99 -1.35 18.68
N GLY A 21 10.99 -2.22 18.49
CA GLY A 21 10.76 -3.34 19.41
C GLY A 21 11.98 -4.25 19.38
N THR A 22 12.87 -4.09 20.34
CA THR A 22 14.04 -4.94 20.53
C THR A 22 13.57 -6.24 21.20
N VAL A 23 13.68 -7.35 20.49
CA VAL A 23 13.57 -8.69 21.08
C VAL A 23 14.85 -8.98 21.86
N ASN A 24 14.73 -9.15 23.18
CA ASN A 24 15.86 -9.54 24.02
C ASN A 24 16.11 -11.04 23.84
N PHE A 25 16.99 -11.38 22.89
CA PHE A 25 17.62 -12.68 22.86
C PHE A 25 18.68 -12.73 23.97
N GLU A 26 18.27 -12.95 25.22
CA GLU A 26 19.21 -13.26 26.29
C GLU A 26 19.92 -14.57 25.95
N ALA A 27 21.11 -14.44 25.34
CA ALA A 27 22.06 -15.51 25.23
C ALA A 27 22.63 -15.77 26.62
N ALA A 28 21.94 -16.62 27.39
CA ALA A 28 22.52 -17.22 28.57
C ALA A 28 23.76 -18.03 28.12
N SER A 29 24.94 -17.44 28.33
CA SER A 29 26.23 -18.10 28.21
C SER A 29 26.17 -19.39 29.04
N GLY A 30 25.97 -20.53 28.36
CA GLY A 30 26.02 -21.86 28.96
C GLY A 30 24.87 -22.83 28.63
N ASN A 31 23.78 -22.43 27.97
CA ASN A 31 22.67 -23.36 27.70
C ASN A 31 22.61 -23.84 26.23
N THR A 32 22.91 -25.12 26.01
CA THR A 32 22.96 -25.83 24.71
C THR A 32 21.57 -26.17 24.13
N GLN A 33 20.53 -25.41 24.45
CA GLN A 33 19.19 -25.67 23.93
C GLN A 33 18.98 -24.96 22.58
N ARG A 34 18.69 -25.75 21.54
CA ARG A 34 18.39 -25.29 20.17
C ARG A 34 17.12 -24.43 20.07
N PHE A 35 16.22 -24.49 21.06
CA PHE A 35 14.92 -23.82 21.04
C PHE A 35 14.79 -22.87 22.23
N ILE A 36 14.36 -21.64 21.96
CA ILE A 36 14.12 -20.59 22.95
C ILE A 36 12.62 -20.55 23.21
N LYS A 37 12.23 -20.39 24.48
CA LYS A 37 10.83 -20.14 24.86
C LYS A 37 10.54 -18.65 24.73
N LEU A 38 9.65 -18.29 23.81
CA LEU A 38 9.23 -16.91 23.58
C LEU A 38 7.98 -16.58 24.42
N THR A 39 7.91 -15.35 24.90
CA THR A 39 6.70 -14.79 25.51
C THR A 39 5.73 -14.30 24.44
N GLU A 40 4.47 -14.06 24.80
CA GLU A 40 3.49 -13.45 23.89
C GLU A 40 3.94 -12.05 23.42
N GLU A 41 4.69 -11.33 24.26
CA GLU A 41 5.30 -10.04 23.93
C GLU A 41 6.38 -10.19 22.85
N ASP A 42 7.23 -11.22 22.94
CA ASP A 42 8.25 -11.52 21.91
C ASP A 42 7.61 -11.91 20.58
N LEU A 43 6.56 -12.74 20.63
CA LEU A 43 5.79 -13.12 19.44
C LEU A 43 5.19 -11.87 18.77
N LYS A 44 4.57 -10.96 19.54
CA LYS A 44 4.06 -9.68 19.02
C LYS A 44 5.17 -8.80 18.44
N ALA A 45 6.34 -8.72 19.09
CA ALA A 45 7.46 -7.94 18.58
C ALA A 45 7.97 -8.48 17.24
N ILE A 46 7.96 -9.81 17.06
CA ILE A 46 8.28 -10.46 15.78
C ILE A 46 7.20 -10.16 14.74
N GLU A 47 5.92 -10.30 15.09
CA GLU A 47 4.78 -9.98 14.21
C GLU A 47 4.78 -8.51 13.75
N ILE A 48 5.12 -7.55 14.63
CA ILE A 48 5.23 -6.12 14.28
C ILE A 48 6.34 -5.87 13.25
N ASN A 49 7.38 -6.70 13.27
CA ASN A 49 8.51 -6.65 12.34
C ASN A 49 8.34 -7.55 11.10
N GLN A 50 7.16 -8.16 10.91
CA GLN A 50 6.89 -9.03 9.75
C GLN A 50 7.12 -8.34 8.39
N TYR A 51 6.98 -7.02 8.34
CA TYR A 51 7.17 -6.22 7.12
C TYR A 51 8.27 -5.18 7.31
N SER A 52 9.13 -5.06 6.30
CA SER A 52 10.09 -3.96 6.21
C SER A 52 9.38 -2.59 6.15
N ASP A 53 10.08 -1.53 6.54
CA ASP A 53 9.54 -0.16 6.45
C ASP A 53 9.13 0.23 5.03
N ALA A 54 9.89 -0.24 4.03
CA ALA A 54 9.52 -0.07 2.63
C ALA A 54 8.16 -0.70 2.31
N THR A 55 7.92 -1.89 2.83
CA THR A 55 6.65 -2.60 2.67
C THR A 55 5.52 -1.89 3.40
N LYS A 56 5.72 -1.45 4.65
CA LYS A 56 4.75 -0.66 5.42
C LYS A 56 4.35 0.63 4.68
N ARG A 57 5.33 1.38 4.17
CA ARG A 57 5.11 2.58 3.34
C ARG A 57 4.34 2.25 2.07
N ASN A 58 4.69 1.15 1.40
CA ASN A 58 3.98 0.70 0.20
C ASN A 58 2.53 0.30 0.49
N THR A 59 2.24 -0.31 1.66
CA THR A 59 0.85 -0.61 2.08
C THR A 59 0.05 0.66 2.18
N LYS A 60 0.58 1.63 2.95
CA LYS A 60 -0.07 2.90 3.22
C LYS A 60 -0.33 3.66 1.93
N TRP A 61 0.66 3.70 1.03
CA TRP A 61 0.52 4.32 -0.27
C TRP A 61 -0.56 3.65 -1.12
N GLY A 62 -0.52 2.32 -1.26
CA GLY A 62 -1.48 1.58 -2.10
C GLY A 62 -2.93 1.71 -1.61
N ILE A 63 -3.13 1.65 -0.29
CA ILE A 63 -4.43 1.92 0.35
C ILE A 63 -4.87 3.37 0.14
N GLY A 64 -3.94 4.31 0.21
CA GLY A 64 -4.20 5.72 -0.08
C GLY A 64 -4.73 5.94 -1.51
N VAL A 65 -4.10 5.30 -2.51
CA VAL A 65 -4.55 5.38 -3.91
C VAL A 65 -5.96 4.81 -4.08
N PHE A 66 -6.24 3.64 -3.51
CA PHE A 66 -7.56 3.03 -3.61
C PHE A 66 -8.65 3.86 -2.90
N ASN A 67 -8.35 4.38 -1.71
CA ASN A 67 -9.28 5.25 -0.98
C ASN A 67 -9.55 6.57 -1.71
N ALA A 68 -8.53 7.17 -2.34
CA ALA A 68 -8.70 8.37 -3.14
C ALA A 68 -9.68 8.10 -4.30
N TRP A 69 -9.48 7.02 -5.04
CA TRP A 69 -10.41 6.62 -6.09
C TRP A 69 -11.83 6.34 -5.55
N CYS A 70 -11.97 5.67 -4.39
CA CYS A 70 -13.30 5.46 -3.80
C CYS A 70 -14.00 6.79 -3.48
N ILE A 71 -13.27 7.75 -2.90
CA ILE A 71 -13.84 9.07 -2.58
C ILE A 71 -14.20 9.83 -3.86
N GLU A 72 -13.32 9.85 -4.85
CA GLU A 72 -13.50 10.62 -6.09
C GLU A 72 -14.59 10.04 -6.99
N ILE A 73 -14.71 8.71 -7.08
CA ILE A 73 -15.61 8.03 -8.03
C ILE A 73 -16.88 7.51 -7.37
N ILE A 74 -16.80 7.00 -6.14
CA ILE A 74 -17.94 6.45 -5.40
C ILE A 74 -18.55 7.51 -4.46
N GLY A 75 -17.81 8.58 -4.15
CA GLY A 75 -18.25 9.63 -3.22
C GLY A 75 -18.06 9.29 -1.75
N LYS A 76 -17.48 8.13 -1.43
CA LYS A 76 -17.25 7.68 -0.05
C LYS A 76 -16.07 6.73 0.07
N LYS A 77 -15.50 6.66 1.27
CA LYS A 77 -14.53 5.62 1.62
C LYS A 77 -15.26 4.28 1.84
N LEU A 78 -14.72 3.20 1.29
CA LEU A 78 -15.21 1.85 1.55
C LEU A 78 -14.63 1.34 2.88
N ASP A 79 -15.50 0.69 3.67
CA ASP A 79 -15.04 -0.06 4.83
C ASP A 79 -14.60 -1.46 4.41
N LEU A 80 -13.29 -1.63 4.25
CA LEU A 80 -12.69 -2.90 3.85
C LEU A 80 -12.86 -4.02 4.89
N ASN A 81 -13.20 -3.69 6.13
CA ASN A 81 -13.43 -4.68 7.18
C ASN A 81 -14.81 -5.34 7.06
N THR A 82 -15.80 -4.62 6.52
CA THR A 82 -17.19 -5.11 6.43
C THR A 82 -17.63 -5.42 5.00
N ILE A 83 -16.90 -4.93 3.99
CA ILE A 83 -17.23 -5.16 2.58
C ILE A 83 -17.29 -6.66 2.21
N ARG A 84 -18.27 -7.00 1.37
CA ARG A 84 -18.44 -8.35 0.84
C ARG A 84 -17.43 -8.62 -0.30
N PRO A 85 -16.95 -9.87 -0.47
CA PRO A 85 -15.92 -10.17 -1.47
C PRO A 85 -16.32 -9.84 -2.92
N ASP A 86 -17.56 -10.11 -3.30
CA ASP A 86 -18.12 -9.81 -4.63
C ASP A 86 -18.25 -8.31 -4.88
N GLU A 87 -18.66 -7.55 -3.86
CA GLU A 87 -18.74 -6.08 -3.93
C GLU A 87 -17.34 -5.49 -4.07
N LEU A 88 -16.38 -5.93 -3.24
CA LEU A 88 -14.98 -5.51 -3.35
C LEU A 88 -14.40 -5.87 -4.72
N SER A 89 -14.69 -7.06 -5.25
CA SER A 89 -14.27 -7.47 -6.60
C SER A 89 -14.83 -6.55 -7.68
N GLY A 90 -16.11 -6.16 -7.58
CA GLY A 90 -16.74 -5.19 -8.47
C GLY A 90 -16.04 -3.84 -8.47
N HIS A 91 -15.72 -3.32 -7.28
CA HIS A 91 -14.97 -2.07 -7.14
C HIS A 91 -13.53 -2.17 -7.66
N LEU A 92 -12.82 -3.25 -7.33
CA LEU A 92 -11.44 -3.47 -7.81
C LEU A 92 -11.41 -3.57 -9.34
N ARG A 93 -12.39 -4.21 -9.97
CA ARG A 93 -12.50 -4.27 -11.42
C ARG A 93 -12.58 -2.87 -12.04
N ARG A 94 -13.43 -1.99 -11.51
CA ARG A 94 -13.56 -0.60 -12.00
C ARG A 94 -12.30 0.22 -11.71
N PHE A 95 -11.81 0.13 -10.47
CA PHE A 95 -10.57 0.77 -10.04
C PHE A 95 -9.41 0.47 -11.00
N TYR A 96 -9.19 -0.79 -11.38
CA TYR A 96 -8.11 -1.14 -12.31
C TYR A 96 -8.27 -0.57 -13.71
N ALA A 97 -9.49 -0.25 -14.14
CA ALA A 97 -9.73 0.37 -15.44
C ALA A 97 -9.56 1.91 -15.40
N GLU A 98 -9.93 2.53 -14.28
CA GLU A 98 -10.12 3.98 -14.14
C GLU A 98 -8.98 4.69 -13.39
N ALA A 99 -8.20 3.98 -12.58
CA ALA A 99 -7.20 4.61 -11.72
C ALA A 99 -6.10 5.31 -12.54
N GLN A 100 -5.89 6.60 -12.25
CA GLN A 100 -4.87 7.42 -12.88
C GLN A 100 -3.91 8.04 -11.84
N PRO A 101 -2.65 8.34 -12.22
CA PRO A 101 -1.70 9.01 -11.35
C PRO A 101 -2.13 10.44 -11.02
N LYS A 102 -2.06 10.84 -9.75
CA LYS A 102 -2.45 12.19 -9.30
C LYS A 102 -1.71 13.35 -10.00
N ASN A 103 -0.44 13.17 -10.33
CA ASN A 103 0.42 14.23 -10.86
C ASN A 103 0.73 14.02 -12.35
N VAL A 104 -0.30 13.96 -13.20
CA VAL A 104 -0.10 13.81 -14.66
C VAL A 104 0.76 14.94 -15.21
N SER A 105 0.47 16.20 -14.84
CA SER A 105 1.19 17.37 -15.35
C SER A 105 2.70 17.34 -15.09
N SER A 106 3.13 16.90 -13.90
CA SER A 106 4.56 16.74 -13.57
C SER A 106 5.20 15.50 -14.20
N ARG A 107 4.40 14.55 -14.68
CA ARG A 107 4.87 13.36 -15.37
C ARG A 107 5.05 13.62 -16.85
N VAL A 108 4.15 14.37 -17.49
CA VAL A 108 4.25 14.75 -18.90
C VAL A 108 5.57 15.50 -19.20
N THR A 109 6.15 16.18 -18.21
CA THR A 109 7.47 16.83 -18.36
C THR A 109 8.65 15.86 -18.34
N LYS A 110 8.45 14.61 -17.90
CA LYS A 110 9.51 13.59 -17.70
C LYS A 110 9.31 12.33 -18.54
N MET A 111 8.13 12.13 -19.11
CA MET A 111 7.78 10.98 -19.94
C MET A 111 6.70 11.37 -20.95
N PRO A 112 6.55 10.59 -22.04
CA PRO A 112 5.48 10.79 -23.03
C PRO A 112 4.09 10.95 -22.38
N ALA A 113 3.24 11.79 -22.97
CA ALA A 113 1.98 12.21 -22.35
C ALA A 113 1.00 11.05 -22.15
N ASP A 114 0.95 10.14 -23.11
CA ASP A 114 0.25 8.85 -23.06
C ASP A 114 0.73 7.97 -21.89
N GLN A 115 2.04 7.91 -21.64
CA GLN A 115 2.60 7.17 -20.50
C GLN A 115 2.38 7.88 -19.15
N ALA A 116 2.36 9.21 -19.16
CA ALA A 116 2.16 10.03 -17.97
C ALA A 116 0.74 9.90 -17.38
N GLN A 117 -0.25 9.68 -18.24
CA GLN A 117 -1.66 9.50 -17.89
C GLN A 117 -1.94 8.15 -17.21
N GLU A 118 -1.04 7.19 -17.34
CA GLU A 118 -1.26 5.82 -16.88
C GLU A 118 -0.33 5.43 -15.72
N TYR A 119 -0.81 4.50 -14.89
CA TYR A 119 0.06 3.86 -13.91
C TYR A 119 1.01 2.88 -14.61
N HIS A 120 2.28 2.91 -14.18
CA HIS A 120 3.24 1.89 -14.61
C HIS A 120 2.80 0.50 -14.15
N LYS A 121 3.15 -0.54 -14.91
CA LYS A 121 2.67 -1.92 -14.67
C LYS A 121 2.90 -2.44 -13.24
N ASN A 122 4.01 -2.03 -12.62
CA ASN A 122 4.35 -2.45 -11.27
C ASN A 122 3.55 -1.66 -10.22
N SER A 123 3.09 -0.44 -10.53
CA SER A 123 2.34 0.39 -9.59
C SER A 123 0.99 -0.26 -9.24
N LEU A 124 0.18 -0.66 -10.22
CA LEU A 124 -1.11 -1.30 -9.95
C LEU A 124 -0.97 -2.68 -9.28
N LYS A 125 0.08 -3.45 -9.64
CA LYS A 125 0.40 -4.70 -8.93
C LYS A 125 0.75 -4.46 -7.47
N ASN A 126 1.52 -3.41 -7.20
CA ASN A 126 1.86 -3.00 -5.83
C ASN A 126 0.62 -2.53 -5.06
N VAL A 127 -0.29 -1.79 -5.69
CA VAL A 127 -1.57 -1.41 -5.07
C VAL A 127 -2.38 -2.66 -4.71
N ARG A 128 -2.51 -3.64 -5.61
CA ARG A 128 -3.18 -4.91 -5.29
C ARG A 128 -2.52 -5.62 -4.12
N ALA A 129 -1.19 -5.73 -4.11
CA ALA A 129 -0.47 -6.37 -3.00
C ALA A 129 -0.68 -5.62 -1.67
N ALA A 130 -0.69 -4.29 -1.70
CA ALA A 130 -0.98 -3.45 -0.54
C ALA A 130 -2.40 -3.67 0.01
N ILE A 131 -3.41 -3.74 -0.86
CA ILE A 131 -4.79 -4.03 -0.45
C ILE A 131 -4.91 -5.43 0.12
N ASN A 132 -4.33 -6.45 -0.54
CA ASN A 132 -4.34 -7.83 -0.04
C ASN A 132 -3.71 -7.95 1.34
N ARG A 133 -2.56 -7.29 1.54
CA ARG A 133 -1.87 -7.24 2.82
C ARG A 133 -2.74 -6.55 3.89
N TYR A 134 -3.29 -5.39 3.58
CA TYR A 134 -4.17 -4.68 4.52
C TYR A 134 -5.35 -5.53 4.97
N LEU A 135 -6.00 -6.26 4.06
CA LEU A 135 -7.11 -7.14 4.40
C LEU A 135 -6.68 -8.25 5.36
N LYS A 136 -5.55 -8.92 5.08
CA LYS A 136 -5.00 -9.97 5.93
C LYS A 136 -4.55 -9.45 7.30
N ASP A 137 -3.88 -8.30 7.33
CA ASP A 137 -3.43 -7.65 8.56
C ASP A 137 -4.61 -7.22 9.45
N ASN A 138 -5.80 -6.99 8.86
CA ASN A 138 -7.04 -6.71 9.59
C ASN A 138 -7.91 -7.97 9.83
N GLY A 139 -7.34 -9.17 9.63
CA GLY A 139 -8.00 -10.44 9.95
C GLY A 139 -9.09 -10.88 8.97
N LYS A 140 -9.14 -10.30 7.75
CA LYS A 140 -10.09 -10.75 6.72
C LYS A 140 -9.57 -12.01 6.05
N ASP A 141 -10.38 -13.06 6.07
CA ASP A 141 -10.13 -14.31 5.35
C ASP A 141 -10.55 -14.18 3.87
N ILE A 142 -9.88 -13.27 3.15
CA ILE A 142 -10.00 -13.13 1.70
C ILE A 142 -8.61 -12.91 1.09
N ASP A 143 -8.37 -13.52 -0.07
CA ASP A 143 -7.19 -13.30 -0.89
C ASP A 143 -7.59 -12.75 -2.27
N ILE A 144 -7.47 -11.43 -2.43
CA ILE A 144 -7.89 -10.74 -3.66
C ILE A 144 -7.04 -11.13 -4.89
N VAL A 145 -5.95 -11.86 -4.69
CA VAL A 145 -5.09 -12.36 -5.77
C VAL A 145 -5.51 -13.75 -6.22
N LYS A 146 -5.95 -14.61 -5.29
CA LYS A 146 -6.17 -16.04 -5.55
C LYS A 146 -7.64 -16.46 -5.56
N ASP A 147 -8.48 -15.78 -4.78
CA ASP A 147 -9.86 -16.20 -4.59
C ASP A 147 -10.68 -16.04 -5.88
N LYS A 148 -11.63 -16.97 -6.07
CA LYS A 148 -12.39 -17.10 -7.32
C LYS A 148 -13.26 -15.86 -7.59
N GLU A 149 -13.72 -15.20 -6.54
CA GLU A 149 -14.54 -13.99 -6.55
C GLU A 149 -13.82 -12.84 -7.26
N PHE A 150 -12.47 -12.83 -7.23
CA PHE A 150 -11.64 -11.77 -7.79
C PHE A 150 -11.10 -12.08 -9.18
N LYS A 151 -11.48 -13.21 -9.81
CA LYS A 151 -11.04 -13.56 -11.16
C LYS A 151 -11.35 -12.45 -12.17
N ASN A 152 -12.54 -11.86 -12.08
CA ASN A 152 -12.97 -10.79 -13.00
C ASN A 152 -12.17 -9.50 -12.80
N ALA A 153 -11.92 -9.10 -11.55
CA ALA A 153 -11.08 -7.96 -11.23
C ALA A 153 -9.63 -8.16 -11.70
N ASN A 154 -9.07 -9.34 -11.45
CA ASN A 154 -7.70 -9.69 -11.86
C ASN A 154 -7.56 -9.79 -13.38
N SER A 155 -8.59 -10.28 -14.08
CA SER A 155 -8.64 -10.27 -15.54
C SER A 155 -8.59 -8.83 -16.09
N MET A 156 -9.36 -7.92 -15.50
CA MET A 156 -9.34 -6.49 -15.87
C MET A 156 -7.97 -5.85 -15.64
N LEU A 157 -7.34 -6.10 -14.48
CA LEU A 157 -5.98 -5.63 -14.23
C LEU A 157 -5.03 -6.11 -15.33
N ASN A 158 -5.05 -7.40 -15.65
CA ASN A 158 -4.18 -7.96 -16.68
C ASN A 158 -4.47 -7.36 -18.06
N ALA A 159 -5.74 -7.13 -18.40
CA ALA A 159 -6.14 -6.49 -19.65
C ALA A 159 -5.63 -5.04 -19.73
N LYS A 160 -5.85 -4.24 -18.67
CA LYS A 160 -5.36 -2.86 -18.59
C LYS A 160 -3.84 -2.79 -18.69
N LEU A 161 -3.12 -3.67 -17.99
CA LEU A 161 -1.67 -3.73 -18.07
C LEU A 161 -1.19 -4.01 -19.50
N LYS A 162 -1.83 -4.96 -20.21
CA LYS A 162 -1.48 -5.24 -21.61
C LYS A 162 -1.83 -4.08 -22.54
N PHE A 163 -2.93 -3.38 -22.29
CA PHE A 163 -3.33 -2.20 -23.05
C PHE A 163 -2.28 -1.09 -22.92
N ASN A 164 -1.89 -0.76 -21.69
CA ASN A 164 -0.90 0.28 -21.40
C ASN A 164 0.54 -0.06 -21.86
N LEU A 165 0.84 -1.32 -22.21
CA LEU A 165 2.13 -1.72 -22.78
C LEU A 165 2.19 -1.57 -24.31
N LYS A 166 1.03 -1.48 -24.98
CA LYS A 166 0.92 -1.38 -26.44
C LYS A 166 0.84 0.07 -26.93
N SER A 167 0.52 0.98 -26.02
CA SER A 167 0.58 2.44 -26.21
C SER A 167 2.01 2.91 -25.97
#